data_AF-A0A6M2E2M5-F1
#
_entry.id   AF-A0A6M2E2M5-F1
#
_cell.length_a   1.000
_cell.length_b   1.000
_cell.length_c   1.000
_cell.angle_alpha   90.00
_cell.angle_beta   90.00
_cell.angle_gamma   90.00
#
_symmetry.space_group_name_H-M   'P 1'
#
loop_
_entity.id
_entity.type
_entity.pdbx_description
1 polymer ?
#
loop_
_entity_poly.entity_id
_entity_poly.type
_entity_poly.pdbx_seq_one_letter_code
_entity_poly.pdbx_strand_id
1 'polypeptide(L)'
;MSPEEHAQPSVLPDGFSGGPHGLGDPNDRRLRKVEKEVLIPQKMRDKARDEKCADLVAIWRLLQKRRVVVTVLLPKRNDAMQACFRKWYEDPEFQKTCREEYLNERSKFRETGVWHKEDKRAGIRDKAFQASK
;
A
#
# COMPACT_ATOMS: atom_id res chain seq x y z
N MET A 1 37.15 4.87 -10.84
CA MET A 1 37.11 5.99 -9.88
C MET A 1 35.86 5.79 -9.06
N SER A 2 35.99 5.16 -7.90
CA SER A 2 34.88 4.81 -7.03
C SER A 2 34.66 5.97 -6.06
N PRO A 3 33.47 6.59 -5.98
CA PRO A 3 33.22 7.58 -4.96
C PRO A 3 32.85 6.85 -3.66
N GLU A 4 33.73 6.97 -2.69
CA GLU A 4 33.43 6.68 -1.30
C GLU A 4 32.39 7.70 -0.81
N GLU A 5 31.14 7.25 -0.61
CA GLU A 5 30.08 8.11 -0.07
C GLU A 5 30.05 7.97 1.45
N HIS A 6 30.18 9.10 2.13
CA HIS A 6 30.34 9.26 3.57
C HIS A 6 29.29 8.48 4.39
N ALA A 7 29.69 7.32 4.90
CA ALA A 7 28.93 6.58 5.90
C ALA A 7 28.99 7.33 7.23
N GLN A 8 28.03 8.22 7.46
CA GLN A 8 27.84 8.85 8.76
C GLN A 8 27.59 7.75 9.81
N PRO A 9 28.27 7.76 10.96
CA PRO A 9 28.08 6.74 11.99
C PRO A 9 26.62 6.79 12.43
N SER A 10 25.91 5.71 12.16
CA SER A 10 24.51 5.57 12.46
C SER A 10 24.32 4.52 13.54
N VAL A 11 23.37 4.76 14.43
CA VAL A 11 22.93 3.79 15.44
C VAL A 11 22.04 2.69 14.85
N LEU A 12 21.74 2.76 13.55
CA LEU A 12 20.91 1.79 12.83
C LEU A 12 21.79 0.74 12.13
N PRO A 13 21.28 -0.50 11.95
CA PRO A 13 22.03 -1.55 11.28
C PRO A 13 22.34 -1.19 9.81
N ASP A 14 23.33 -1.87 9.24
CA ASP A 14 23.77 -1.63 7.85
C ASP A 14 22.62 -1.75 6.84
N GLY A 15 22.55 -0.80 5.90
CA GLY A 15 21.48 -0.70 4.88
C GLY A 15 20.21 0.03 5.34
N PHE A 16 20.09 0.33 6.64
CA PHE A 16 18.98 1.12 7.19
C PHE A 16 19.28 2.62 7.25
N SER A 17 20.57 2.96 7.30
CA SER A 17 21.13 4.31 7.25
C SER A 17 22.09 4.46 6.08
N GLY A 18 22.13 5.63 5.46
CA GLY A 18 23.01 5.92 4.32
C GLY A 18 22.26 6.02 2.99
N GLY A 19 22.97 5.84 1.88
CA GLY A 19 22.46 6.11 0.54
C GLY A 19 22.37 7.62 0.23
N PRO A 20 22.00 7.99 -1.00
CA PRO A 20 22.08 9.37 -1.51
C PRO A 20 21.24 10.38 -0.72
N HIS A 21 20.21 9.90 -0.01
CA HIS A 21 19.32 10.72 0.81
C HIS A 21 19.30 10.33 2.30
N GLY A 22 20.21 9.45 2.76
CA GLY A 22 20.22 8.99 4.15
C GLY A 22 19.06 8.07 4.54
N LEU A 23 18.25 7.60 3.57
CA LEU A 23 17.06 6.75 3.76
C LEU A 23 17.37 5.23 3.73
N GLY A 24 18.65 4.89 3.61
CA GLY A 24 19.18 3.53 3.45
C GLY A 24 19.43 3.16 1.99
N ASP A 25 20.07 2.01 1.78
CA ASP A 25 20.51 1.55 0.46
C ASP A 25 19.33 1.24 -0.49
N PRO A 26 19.25 1.87 -1.67
CA PRO A 26 18.26 1.54 -2.70
C PRO A 26 18.19 0.06 -3.11
N ASN A 27 19.32 -0.65 -3.08
CA ASN A 27 19.43 -2.03 -3.55
C ASN A 27 19.14 -3.07 -2.44
N ASP A 28 18.94 -2.61 -1.20
CA ASP A 28 18.65 -3.49 -0.08
C ASP A 28 17.23 -4.09 -0.17
N ARG A 29 17.16 -5.40 -0.39
CA ARG A 29 15.93 -6.19 -0.50
C ARG A 29 15.46 -6.79 0.82
N ARG A 30 16.11 -6.49 1.96
CA ARG A 30 15.73 -7.01 3.27
C ARG A 30 14.42 -6.36 3.73
N LEU A 31 13.48 -7.20 4.16
CA LEU A 31 12.19 -6.74 4.68
C LEU A 31 12.24 -6.50 6.19
N ARG A 32 11.81 -5.31 6.62
CA ARG A 32 11.60 -5.00 8.05
C ARG A 32 10.38 -5.74 8.58
N LYS A 33 10.30 -5.90 9.90
CA LYS A 33 9.11 -6.43 10.58
C LYS A 33 7.84 -5.66 10.18
N VAL A 34 7.90 -4.32 10.21
CA VAL A 34 6.78 -3.44 9.82
C VAL A 34 6.39 -3.63 8.36
N GLU A 35 7.36 -3.89 7.47
CA GLU A 35 7.08 -4.09 6.05
C GLU A 35 6.38 -5.43 5.81
N LYS A 36 6.86 -6.47 6.47
CA LYS A 36 6.30 -7.82 6.39
C LYS A 36 4.90 -7.92 7.03
N GLU A 37 4.70 -7.28 8.18
CA GLU A 37 3.47 -7.43 8.97
C GLU A 37 2.41 -6.36 8.67
N VAL A 38 2.80 -5.19 8.16
CA VAL A 38 1.89 -4.05 7.98
C VAL A 38 1.87 -3.55 6.54
N LEU A 39 3.01 -3.14 5.97
CA LEU A 39 2.99 -2.41 4.69
C LEU A 39 2.67 -3.31 3.49
N ILE A 40 3.26 -4.50 3.39
CA ILE A 40 2.92 -5.46 2.32
C ILE A 40 1.47 -5.94 2.47
N PRO A 41 0.99 -6.37 3.66
CA PRO A 41 -0.41 -6.71 3.85
C PRO A 41 -1.38 -5.56 3.55
N GLN A 42 -0.98 -4.31 3.82
CA GLN A 42 -1.77 -3.13 3.47
C GLN A 42 -1.82 -2.93 1.94
N LYS A 43 -0.69 -3.07 1.24
CA LYS A 43 -0.62 -3.02 -0.23
C LYS A 43 -1.53 -4.09 -0.87
N MET A 44 -1.45 -5.31 -0.37
CA MET A 44 -2.32 -6.42 -0.79
C MET A 44 -3.80 -6.07 -0.60
N ARG A 45 -4.16 -5.47 0.54
CA ARG A 45 -5.54 -5.05 0.81
C ARG A 45 -6.02 -4.00 -0.17
N ASP A 46 -5.20 -2.97 -0.41
CA ASP A 46 -5.53 -1.89 -1.32
C ASP A 46 -5.70 -2.41 -2.75
N LYS A 47 -4.77 -3.26 -3.22
CA LYS A 47 -4.83 -3.87 -4.55
C LYS A 47 -6.01 -4.84 -4.70
N ALA A 48 -6.27 -5.69 -3.70
CA ALA A 48 -7.42 -6.58 -3.72
C ALA A 48 -8.74 -5.80 -3.70
N ARG A 49 -8.81 -4.67 -2.99
CA ARG A 49 -9.98 -3.80 -2.96
C ARG A 49 -10.21 -3.11 -4.30
N ASP A 50 -9.16 -2.59 -4.92
CA ASP A 50 -9.27 -1.70 -6.07
C ASP A 50 -9.30 -2.48 -7.40
N GLU A 51 -8.67 -3.66 -7.51
CA GLU A 51 -8.61 -4.45 -8.74
C GLU A 51 -9.45 -5.74 -8.72
N LYS A 52 -9.46 -6.49 -7.61
CA LYS A 52 -9.98 -7.87 -7.60
C LYS A 52 -11.41 -7.99 -7.07
N CYS A 53 -11.71 -7.28 -6.00
CA CYS A 53 -13.00 -7.31 -5.31
C CYS A 53 -13.77 -5.98 -5.48
N ALA A 54 -13.45 -5.21 -6.53
CA ALA A 54 -13.99 -3.86 -6.74
C ALA A 54 -15.52 -3.83 -6.80
N ASP A 55 -16.15 -4.83 -7.42
CA ASP A 55 -17.61 -4.94 -7.52
C ASP A 55 -18.27 -5.14 -6.15
N LEU A 56 -17.71 -6.05 -5.34
CA LEU A 56 -18.18 -6.31 -3.97
C LEU A 56 -18.01 -5.07 -3.09
N VAL A 57 -16.89 -4.36 -3.26
CA VAL A 57 -16.61 -3.11 -2.54
C VAL A 57 -17.56 -2.00 -2.97
N ALA A 58 -17.90 -1.90 -4.27
CA ALA A 58 -18.86 -0.92 -4.78
C ALA A 58 -20.25 -1.18 -4.21
N ILE A 59 -20.71 -2.44 -4.24
CA ILE A 59 -21.99 -2.86 -3.65
C ILE A 59 -21.99 -2.54 -2.15
N TRP A 60 -20.92 -2.88 -1.43
CA TRP A 60 -20.79 -2.58 0.00
C TRP A 60 -20.88 -1.07 0.29
N ARG A 61 -20.16 -0.25 -0.49
CA ARG A 61 -20.20 1.23 -0.37
C ARG A 61 -21.60 1.80 -0.66
N LEU A 62 -22.32 1.28 -1.65
CA LEU A 62 -23.68 1.71 -1.97
C LEU A 62 -24.66 1.42 -0.84
N LEU A 63 -24.54 0.24 -0.21
CA LEU A 63 -25.37 -0.14 0.94
C LEU A 63 -25.05 0.71 2.17
N GLN A 64 -23.77 1.00 2.42
CA GLN A 64 -23.34 1.87 3.52
C GLN A 64 -23.90 3.30 3.37
N LYS A 65 -23.89 3.84 2.14
CA LYS A 65 -24.45 5.17 1.85
C LYS A 65 -25.96 5.24 2.05
N ARG A 66 -26.68 4.15 1.79
CA ARG A 66 -28.15 4.13 1.85
C ARG A 66 -28.73 4.16 3.27
N ARG A 67 -27.92 4.18 4.34
CA ARG A 67 -28.31 4.31 5.78
C ARG A 67 -29.45 3.40 6.30
N VAL A 68 -30.06 2.56 5.45
CA VAL A 68 -31.33 1.86 5.70
C VAL A 68 -31.22 0.35 5.47
N VAL A 69 -30.03 -0.21 5.20
CA VAL A 69 -29.87 -1.68 5.14
C VAL A 69 -29.52 -2.25 6.50
N VAL A 70 -30.61 -2.39 7.27
CA VAL A 70 -30.89 -3.24 8.43
C VAL A 70 -29.88 -4.36 8.64
N THR A 71 -29.40 -4.44 9.87
CA THR A 71 -28.58 -5.44 10.62
C THR A 71 -28.59 -6.91 10.13
N VAL A 72 -29.52 -7.31 9.26
CA VAL A 72 -29.76 -8.68 8.78
C VAL A 72 -29.07 -9.00 7.44
N LEU A 73 -28.99 -8.05 6.50
CA LEU A 73 -28.46 -8.32 5.13
C LEU A 73 -26.97 -7.98 4.97
N LEU A 74 -26.45 -7.08 5.81
CA LEU A 74 -25.08 -6.61 5.73
C LEU A 74 -24.03 -7.68 6.14
N PRO A 75 -24.26 -8.53 7.16
CA PRO A 75 -23.30 -9.58 7.55
C PRO A 75 -23.02 -10.58 6.42
N LYS A 76 -24.06 -11.12 5.77
CA LYS A 76 -23.91 -12.10 4.67
C LYS A 76 -23.13 -11.54 3.47
N ARG A 77 -23.35 -10.27 3.11
CA ARG A 77 -22.59 -9.60 2.04
C ARG A 77 -21.16 -9.23 2.49
N ASN A 78 -20.97 -8.91 3.77
CA ASN A 78 -19.64 -8.70 4.33
C ASN A 78 -18.83 -10.01 4.30
N ASP A 79 -19.45 -11.17 4.54
CA ASP A 79 -18.78 -12.47 4.47
C ASP A 79 -18.27 -12.79 3.06
N ALA A 80 -19.06 -12.49 2.02
CA ALA A 80 -18.63 -12.65 0.63
C ALA A 80 -17.44 -11.74 0.28
N MET A 81 -17.44 -10.49 0.77
CA MET A 81 -16.32 -9.56 0.58
C MET A 81 -15.06 -10.02 1.34
N GLN A 82 -15.21 -10.47 2.59
CA GLN A 82 -14.10 -11.01 3.38
C GLN A 82 -13.56 -12.31 2.79
N ALA A 83 -14.42 -13.18 2.25
CA ALA A 83 -14.00 -14.37 1.52
C ALA A 83 -13.19 -14.03 0.27
N CYS A 84 -13.60 -12.99 -0.49
CA CYS A 84 -12.82 -12.49 -1.61
C CYS A 84 -11.42 -12.04 -1.18
N PHE A 85 -11.32 -11.23 -0.12
CA PHE A 85 -10.01 -10.80 0.40
C PHE A 85 -9.16 -11.97 0.91
N ARG A 86 -9.73 -12.89 1.69
CA ARG A 86 -9.02 -14.07 2.20
C ARG A 86 -8.39 -14.89 1.08
N LYS A 87 -9.13 -15.13 0.00
CA LYS A 87 -8.61 -15.85 -1.18
C LYS A 87 -7.32 -15.22 -1.73
N TRP A 88 -7.28 -13.89 -1.85
CA TRP A 88 -6.09 -13.19 -2.35
C TRP A 88 -4.98 -13.08 -1.30
N TYR A 89 -5.31 -13.09 -0.02
CA TYR A 89 -4.31 -13.16 1.04
C TYR A 89 -3.59 -14.51 1.07
N GLU A 90 -4.30 -15.60 0.78
CA GLU A 90 -3.75 -16.96 0.75
C GLU A 90 -2.96 -17.25 -0.53
N ASP A 91 -3.14 -16.46 -1.58
CA ASP A 91 -2.47 -16.61 -2.87
C ASP A 91 -0.97 -16.21 -2.78
N PRO A 92 -0.02 -17.17 -2.94
CA PRO A 92 1.41 -16.89 -2.85
C PRO A 92 1.93 -16.07 -4.03
N GLU A 93 1.31 -16.16 -5.20
CA GLU A 93 1.71 -15.38 -6.38
C GLU A 93 1.35 -13.91 -6.15
N PHE A 94 0.14 -13.66 -5.64
CA PHE A 94 -0.30 -12.31 -5.30
C PHE A 94 0.57 -11.67 -4.20
N GLN A 95 0.95 -12.44 -3.18
CA GLN A 95 1.88 -11.99 -2.15
C GLN A 95 3.25 -11.60 -2.73
N LYS A 96 3.78 -12.40 -3.65
CA LYS A 96 5.07 -12.13 -4.30
C LYS A 96 5.01 -10.87 -5.13
N THR A 97 3.98 -10.71 -5.96
CA THR A 97 3.78 -9.50 -6.78
C THR A 97 3.67 -8.24 -5.92
N CYS A 98 2.84 -8.27 -4.86
CA CYS A 98 2.70 -7.12 -3.97
C CYS A 98 4.01 -6.79 -3.22
N ARG A 99 4.81 -7.80 -2.89
CA ARG A 99 6.13 -7.61 -2.28
C ARG A 99 7.12 -6.97 -3.24
N GLU A 100 7.17 -7.42 -4.49
CA GLU A 100 8.05 -6.85 -5.51
C GLU A 100 7.69 -5.41 -5.84
N GLU A 101 6.40 -5.11 -5.97
CA GLU A 101 5.90 -3.73 -6.14
C GLU A 101 6.31 -2.83 -4.97
N TYR A 102 6.13 -3.30 -3.73
CA TYR A 102 6.55 -2.57 -2.54
C TYR A 102 8.07 -2.32 -2.51
N LEU A 103 8.88 -3.31 -2.85
CA LEU A 103 10.33 -3.17 -2.91
C LEU A 103 10.76 -2.18 -4.00
N ASN A 104 10.12 -2.19 -5.15
CA ASN A 104 10.39 -1.24 -6.23
C ASN A 104 10.02 0.19 -5.82
N GLU A 105 8.89 0.39 -5.14
CA GLU A 105 8.50 1.70 -4.61
C GLU A 105 9.47 2.20 -3.54
N ARG A 106 9.90 1.30 -2.64
CA ARG A 106 10.89 1.61 -1.60
C ARG A 106 12.25 1.95 -2.20
N SER A 107 12.70 1.21 -3.22
CA SER A 107 13.95 1.48 -3.93
C SER A 107 13.91 2.87 -4.56
N LYS A 108 12.85 3.18 -5.33
CA LYS A 108 12.64 4.53 -5.89
C LYS A 108 12.61 5.61 -4.83
N PHE A 109 11.96 5.36 -3.70
CA PHE A 109 11.92 6.33 -2.59
C PHE A 109 13.32 6.59 -2.00
N ARG A 110 14.14 5.55 -1.87
CA ARG A 110 15.52 5.66 -1.38
C ARG A 110 16.44 6.35 -2.38
N GLU A 111 16.22 6.16 -3.68
CA GLU A 111 16.96 6.83 -4.76
C GLU A 111 16.59 8.30 -4.92
N THR A 112 15.29 8.62 -4.88
CA THR A 112 14.77 9.95 -5.24
C THR A 112 14.41 10.82 -4.03
N GLY A 113 14.25 10.23 -2.85
CA GLY A 113 13.76 10.90 -1.65
C GLY A 113 12.26 11.24 -1.67
N VAL A 114 11.53 10.94 -2.74
CA VAL A 114 10.11 11.32 -2.92
C VAL A 114 9.20 10.10 -2.79
N TRP A 115 8.35 10.11 -1.77
CA TRP A 115 7.36 9.04 -1.60
C TRP A 115 6.11 9.36 -2.44
N HIS A 116 5.91 8.62 -3.52
CA HIS A 116 4.68 8.68 -4.30
C HIS A 116 3.54 7.96 -3.56
N LYS A 117 2.98 8.62 -2.54
CA LYS A 117 1.67 8.23 -1.99
C LYS A 117 0.63 8.87 -2.88
N GLU A 118 -0.29 8.09 -3.40
CA GLU A 118 -1.55 8.64 -3.92
C GLU A 118 -2.24 9.37 -2.76
N ASP A 119 -2.16 10.70 -2.74
CA ASP A 119 -2.94 11.49 -1.82
C ASP A 119 -4.41 11.38 -2.25
N LYS A 120 -5.11 10.42 -1.65
CA LYS A 120 -6.55 10.20 -1.89
C LYS A 120 -7.38 11.45 -1.55
N ARG A 121 -6.86 12.41 -0.75
CA ARG A 121 -7.51 13.69 -0.48
C ARG A 121 -7.23 14.73 -1.55
N ALA A 122 -6.07 14.71 -2.22
CA ALA A 122 -5.77 15.61 -3.33
C ALA A 122 -6.80 15.44 -4.47
N GLY A 123 -7.08 14.20 -4.87
CA GLY A 123 -8.10 13.93 -5.90
C GLY A 123 -9.53 14.30 -5.48
N ILE A 124 -9.83 14.42 -4.18
CA ILE A 124 -11.13 14.92 -3.68
C ILE A 124 -11.16 16.45 -3.77
N ARG A 125 -10.06 17.13 -3.44
CA ARG A 125 -9.92 18.59 -3.57
C ARG A 125 -10.05 19.03 -5.03
N ASP A 126 -9.41 18.31 -5.95
CA ASP A 126 -9.47 18.62 -7.39
C ASP A 126 -10.88 18.43 -7.95
N LYS A 127 -11.59 17.37 -7.54
CA LYS A 127 -12.99 17.14 -7.93
C LYS A 127 -13.95 18.16 -7.33
N ALA A 128 -13.74 18.58 -6.07
CA ALA A 128 -14.53 19.63 -5.46
C ALA A 128 -14.29 21.00 -6.13
N PHE A 129 -13.05 21.28 -6.55
CA PHE A 129 -12.70 22.48 -7.31
C PHE A 129 -13.33 22.49 -8.71
N GLN A 130 -13.30 21.35 -9.42
CA GLN A 130 -13.95 21.21 -10.73
C GLN A 130 -15.49 21.23 -10.68
N ALA A 131 -16.10 20.79 -9.58
CA ALA A 131 -17.55 20.85 -9.38
C ALA A 131 -18.06 22.23 -8.92
N SER A 132 -17.14 23.16 -8.60
CA SER A 132 -17.47 24.51 -8.15
C SER A 132 -17.24 25.57 -9.26
N LYS A 133 -17.01 25.13 -10.49
CA LYS A 133 -16.90 25.92 -11.71
C LYS A 133 -17.98 25.50 -12.69
#